data_AF-A0A2A5NYQ9-F1
#
_entry.id   AF-A0A2A5NYQ9-F1
#
_cell.length_a   1.000
_cell.length_b   1.000
_cell.length_c   1.000
_cell.angle_alpha   90.00
_cell.angle_beta   90.00
_cell.angle_gamma   90.00
#
_symmetry.space_group_name_H-M   'P 1'
#
loop_
_entity.id
_entity.type
_entity.pdbx_description
1 polymer ?
#
loop_
_entity_poly.entity_id
_entity_poly.type
_entity_poly.pdbx_seq_one_letter_code
_entity_poly.pdbx_strand_id
1 'polypeptide(L)'
;MFARRVRSDKMFAFIDETWNPVKGCLHACRYCYAPKYTSGARSPRLEERELARRFRPGSFIFISDLGDLFGGWVPVEWIDRVVEVVRRHPDTLFLALTKNPARYHELVDRLPANVVLGSTVETDLDHVAAELSQAPAPSARLEAMRVLKWPAKFISVEPVLRFSSPEEFASKILSCEPIAVAVGY
;
A
#
# COMPACT_ATOMS: atom_id res chain seq x y z
N MET A 1 8.23 -28.36 8.21
CA MET A 1 6.89 -27.78 7.98
C MET A 1 6.56 -26.87 9.16
N PHE A 2 7.01 -25.61 9.14
CA PHE A 2 6.79 -24.69 10.25
C PHE A 2 5.48 -23.95 10.02
N ALA A 3 4.42 -24.40 10.68
CA ALA A 3 3.17 -23.65 10.74
C ALA A 3 3.41 -22.36 11.52
N ARG A 4 3.52 -21.23 10.80
CA ARG A 4 3.58 -19.89 11.38
C ARG A 4 2.23 -19.60 12.03
N ARG A 5 2.23 -19.39 13.34
CA ARG A 5 1.07 -18.95 14.12
C ARG A 5 0.66 -17.54 13.64
N VAL A 6 -0.47 -17.42 12.95
CA VAL A 6 -1.02 -16.13 12.51
C VAL A 6 -1.47 -15.35 13.74
N ARG A 7 -0.93 -14.14 13.95
CA ARG A 7 -1.46 -13.21 14.96
C ARG A 7 -2.72 -12.55 14.40
N SER A 8 -3.78 -12.51 15.20
CA SER A 8 -5.16 -12.16 14.81
C SER A 8 -5.43 -10.64 14.70
N ASP A 9 -4.40 -9.81 14.61
CA ASP A 9 -4.44 -8.35 14.65
C ASP A 9 -3.86 -7.67 13.40
N LYS A 10 -3.48 -8.46 12.38
CA LYS A 10 -2.81 -7.97 11.18
C LYS A 10 -3.77 -7.82 10.02
N MET A 11 -3.65 -6.69 9.30
CA MET A 11 -4.36 -6.47 8.04
C MET A 11 -4.14 -7.62 7.04
N PHE A 12 -2.90 -8.11 6.91
CA PHE A 12 -2.57 -9.21 6.01
C PHE A 12 -1.89 -10.35 6.80
N ALA A 13 -2.43 -11.57 6.71
CA ALA A 13 -1.87 -12.74 7.41
C ALA A 13 -0.45 -13.11 6.97
N PHE A 14 -0.06 -12.72 5.76
CA PHE A 14 1.28 -12.96 5.21
C PHE A 14 2.32 -11.89 5.59
N ILE A 15 1.90 -10.78 6.20
CA ILE A 15 2.81 -9.73 6.69
C ILE A 15 3.33 -10.11 8.07
N ASP A 16 4.63 -9.93 8.29
CA ASP A 16 5.31 -10.26 9.54
C ASP A 16 5.22 -9.15 10.58
N GLU A 17 5.38 -7.91 10.15
CA GLU A 17 5.24 -6.70 10.95
C GLU A 17 4.91 -5.50 10.05
N THR A 18 4.36 -4.45 10.65
CA THR A 18 4.16 -3.16 10.00
C THR A 18 5.25 -2.18 10.43
N TRP A 19 5.64 -1.29 9.53
CA TRP A 19 6.64 -0.26 9.76
C TRP A 19 6.09 1.07 9.26
N ASN A 20 6.01 2.07 10.13
CA ASN A 20 5.29 3.32 9.85
C ASN A 20 6.21 4.54 9.81
N PRO A 21 7.15 4.63 8.85
CA PRO A 21 8.03 5.78 8.74
C PRO A 21 7.28 7.03 8.29
N VAL A 22 6.19 6.89 7.54
CA VAL A 22 5.24 7.98 7.28
C VAL A 22 3.90 7.61 7.88
N LYS A 23 3.34 8.52 8.67
CA LYS A 23 1.97 8.43 9.22
C LYS A 23 1.14 9.62 8.79
N GLY A 24 -0.17 9.44 8.73
CA GLY A 24 -1.10 10.45 8.24
C GLY A 24 -1.32 10.34 6.74
N CYS A 25 -2.50 10.76 6.31
CA CYS A 25 -2.99 10.60 4.95
C CYS A 25 -4.09 11.64 4.68
N LEU A 26 -4.09 12.22 3.48
CA LEU A 26 -5.06 13.24 3.07
C LEU A 26 -6.17 12.70 2.14
N HIS A 27 -6.21 11.40 1.85
CA HIS A 27 -7.30 10.80 1.06
C HIS A 27 -8.67 10.85 1.76
N ALA A 28 -8.72 11.18 3.05
CA ALA A 28 -9.96 11.43 3.80
C ALA A 28 -11.02 10.30 3.70
N CYS A 29 -10.60 9.03 3.58
CA CYS A 29 -11.53 7.92 3.43
C CYS A 29 -12.45 7.78 4.66
N ARG A 30 -13.76 7.71 4.45
CA ARG A 30 -14.77 7.59 5.53
C ARG A 30 -14.63 6.32 6.36
N TYR A 31 -14.09 5.25 5.76
CA TYR A 31 -13.88 3.94 6.38
C TYR A 31 -12.47 3.75 6.98
N CYS A 32 -11.63 4.80 6.99
CA CYS A 32 -10.24 4.66 7.42
C CYS A 32 -10.12 4.28 8.91
N TYR A 33 -9.36 3.22 9.21
CA TYR A 33 -9.08 2.80 10.59
C TYR A 33 -7.92 3.55 11.24
N ALA A 34 -6.97 4.09 10.44
CA ALA A 34 -5.74 4.71 10.95
C ALA A 34 -5.97 5.80 12.02
N PRO A 35 -7.01 6.67 11.93
CA PRO A 35 -7.30 7.66 12.98
C PRO A 35 -7.44 7.08 14.39
N LYS A 36 -7.85 5.82 14.54
CA LYS A 36 -7.94 5.13 15.85
C LYS A 36 -6.55 4.95 16.50
N TYR A 37 -5.50 4.87 15.70
CA TYR A 37 -4.12 4.61 16.12
C TYR A 37 -3.21 5.84 16.00
N THR A 38 -3.68 6.93 15.38
CA THR A 38 -2.95 8.19 15.25
C THR A 38 -3.52 9.31 16.12
N SER A 39 -4.37 8.99 17.11
CA SER A 39 -5.06 9.98 17.95
C SER A 39 -5.83 11.01 17.10
N GLY A 40 -6.42 10.57 15.99
CA GLY A 40 -7.13 11.42 15.04
C GLY A 40 -6.23 12.27 14.12
N ALA A 41 -4.91 12.25 14.29
CA ALA A 41 -4.01 13.04 13.45
C ALA A 41 -4.00 12.51 12.01
N ARG A 42 -4.37 13.40 11.07
CA ARG A 42 -4.36 13.13 9.63
C ARG A 42 -3.16 13.75 8.91
N SER A 43 -2.57 14.80 9.49
CA SER A 43 -1.44 15.51 8.89
C SER A 43 -0.27 14.55 8.67
N PRO A 44 0.21 14.42 7.41
CA PRO A 44 1.36 13.61 7.06
C PRO A 44 2.59 14.06 7.84
N ARG A 45 3.33 13.08 8.38
CA ARG A 45 4.61 13.33 9.05
C ARG A 45 5.57 12.17 8.84
N LEU A 46 6.85 12.51 8.79
CA LEU A 46 7.95 11.57 8.86
C LEU A 46 8.26 11.26 10.33
N GLU A 47 8.26 9.98 10.67
CA GLU A 47 8.58 9.46 11.99
C GLU A 47 10.08 9.15 12.06
N GLU A 48 10.88 10.15 12.41
CA GLU A 48 12.36 10.09 12.40
C GLU A 48 12.94 8.84 13.07
N ARG A 49 12.36 8.44 14.22
CA ARG A 49 12.77 7.25 14.96
C ARG A 49 12.64 5.94 14.17
N GLU A 50 11.69 5.88 13.23
CA GLU A 50 11.43 4.70 12.43
C GLU A 50 12.50 4.50 11.34
N LEU A 51 13.30 5.51 11.02
CA LEU A 51 14.41 5.40 10.06
C LEU A 51 15.64 4.66 10.64
N ALA A 52 15.67 4.47 11.95
CA ALA A 52 16.67 3.65 12.65
C ALA A 52 16.23 2.19 12.82
N ARG A 53 15.02 1.83 12.33
CA ARG A 53 14.47 0.47 12.45
C ARG A 53 15.37 -0.55 11.74
N ARG A 54 15.49 -1.73 12.34
CA ARG A 54 16.11 -2.91 11.75
C ARG A 54 15.09 -4.00 11.55
N PHE A 55 15.21 -4.71 10.42
CA PHE A 55 14.32 -5.81 10.07
C PHE A 55 15.07 -7.14 10.09
N ARG A 56 14.35 -8.20 10.42
CA ARG A 56 14.92 -9.56 10.38
C ARG A 56 15.02 -10.02 8.91
N PRO A 57 16.15 -10.60 8.46
CA PRO A 57 16.22 -11.24 7.15
C PRO A 57 15.10 -12.26 6.95
N GLY A 58 14.54 -12.33 5.74
CA GLY A 58 13.43 -13.21 5.37
C GLY A 58 12.05 -12.78 5.88
N SER A 59 11.92 -11.58 6.48
CA SER A 59 10.62 -11.03 6.86
C SER A 59 9.93 -10.30 5.72
N PHE A 60 8.60 -10.20 5.80
CA PHE A 60 7.78 -9.38 4.90
C PHE A 60 7.10 -8.23 5.66
N ILE A 61 7.50 -7.00 5.35
CA ILE A 61 7.16 -5.78 6.09
C ILE A 61 6.12 -4.96 5.32
N PHE A 62 5.05 -4.52 5.96
CA PHE A 62 4.13 -3.56 5.35
C PHE A 62 4.52 -2.13 5.75
N ILE A 63 4.87 -1.31 4.75
CA ILE A 63 5.25 0.09 4.93
C ILE A 63 3.99 0.96 5.03
N SER A 64 3.93 1.76 6.10
CA SER A 64 2.96 2.85 6.31
C SER A 64 1.50 2.41 6.32
N ASP A 65 1.15 1.39 7.12
CA ASP A 65 -0.24 0.98 7.34
C ASP A 65 -1.07 2.03 8.12
N LEU A 66 -0.44 3.08 8.66
CA LEU A 66 -1.10 4.23 9.29
C LEU A 66 -0.97 5.52 8.46
N GLY A 67 -0.63 5.41 7.18
CA GLY A 67 -0.44 6.53 6.27
C GLY A 67 -0.55 6.12 4.81
N ASP A 68 -0.04 6.98 3.93
CA ASP A 68 0.20 6.64 2.53
C ASP A 68 1.53 7.26 2.11
N LEU A 69 2.58 6.43 1.97
CA LEU A 69 3.93 6.88 1.64
C LEU A 69 3.99 7.53 0.24
N PHE A 70 3.10 7.15 -0.66
CA PHE A 70 3.09 7.60 -2.05
C PHE A 70 1.96 8.60 -2.34
N GLY A 71 1.30 9.12 -1.31
CA GLY A 71 0.40 10.26 -1.45
C GLY A 71 1.13 11.47 -2.04
N GLY A 72 0.49 12.20 -2.97
CA GLY A 72 1.13 13.34 -3.66
C GLY A 72 1.58 14.49 -2.75
N TRP A 73 1.12 14.50 -1.50
CA TRP A 73 1.54 15.44 -0.45
C TRP A 73 2.82 15.03 0.27
N VAL A 74 3.31 13.81 0.07
CA VAL A 74 4.54 13.32 0.71
C VAL A 74 5.75 13.86 -0.07
N PRO A 75 6.65 14.63 0.58
CA PRO A 75 7.87 15.09 -0.05
C PRO A 75 8.73 13.93 -0.54
N VAL A 76 9.34 14.06 -1.71
CA VAL A 76 10.20 13.01 -2.31
C VAL A 76 11.37 12.68 -1.39
N GLU A 77 11.88 13.68 -0.65
CA GLU A 77 12.95 13.53 0.32
C GLU A 77 12.58 12.54 1.44
N TRP A 78 11.30 12.48 1.84
CA TRP A 78 10.86 11.50 2.83
C TRP A 78 10.88 10.09 2.25
N ILE A 79 10.45 9.94 1.00
CA ILE A 79 10.46 8.67 0.29
C ILE A 79 11.90 8.18 0.11
N ASP A 80 12.82 9.05 -0.29
CA ASP A 80 14.25 8.71 -0.44
C ASP A 80 14.84 8.19 0.88
N ARG A 81 14.52 8.81 2.02
CA ARG A 81 14.97 8.37 3.35
C ARG A 81 14.40 7.02 3.75
N VAL A 82 13.14 6.76 3.41
CA VAL A 82 12.49 5.46 3.64
C VAL A 82 13.13 4.38 2.76
N VAL A 83 13.31 4.68 1.48
CA VAL A 83 13.94 3.78 0.51
C VAL A 83 15.37 3.44 0.93
N GLU A 84 16.11 4.38 1.52
CA GLU A 84 17.46 4.09 2.05
C GLU A 84 17.43 3.06 3.19
N VAL A 85 16.39 3.05 4.03
CA VAL A 85 16.22 1.98 5.02
C VAL A 85 15.93 0.65 4.33
N VAL A 86 15.09 0.65 3.28
CA VAL A 86 14.77 -0.56 2.50
C VAL A 86 16.02 -1.14 1.85
N ARG A 87 16.87 -0.31 1.23
CA ARG A 87 18.13 -0.73 0.58
C ARG A 87 19.13 -1.36 1.54
N ARG A 88 19.15 -0.92 2.80
CA ARG A 88 19.99 -1.50 3.87
C ARG A 88 19.52 -2.88 4.32
N HIS A 89 18.37 -3.37 3.86
CA HIS A 89 17.79 -4.67 4.22
C HIS A 89 17.44 -5.49 2.96
N PRO A 90 18.43 -5.88 2.13
CA PRO A 90 18.19 -6.56 0.86
C PRO A 90 17.49 -7.92 1.01
N ASP A 91 17.69 -8.60 2.14
CA ASP A 91 17.07 -9.91 2.45
C ASP A 91 15.66 -9.80 3.05
N THR A 92 15.09 -8.60 3.12
CA THR A 92 13.74 -8.33 3.63
C THR A 92 12.84 -7.87 2.49
N LEU A 93 11.62 -8.41 2.42
CA LEU A 93 10.61 -7.93 1.47
C LEU A 93 9.79 -6.80 2.09
N PHE A 94 9.43 -5.83 1.27
CA PHE A 94 8.62 -4.68 1.70
C PHE A 94 7.40 -4.51 0.81
N LEU A 95 6.22 -4.48 1.40
CA LEU A 95 4.99 -4.09 0.72
C LEU A 95 4.83 -2.57 0.87
N ALA A 96 4.88 -1.87 -0.25
CA ALA A 96 4.45 -0.49 -0.37
C ALA A 96 3.04 -0.49 -0.94
N LEU A 97 2.01 -0.20 -0.13
CA LEU A 97 0.61 -0.13 -0.58
C LEU A 97 0.16 1.34 -0.61
N THR A 98 -0.53 1.76 -1.67
CA THR A 98 -1.01 3.14 -1.83
C THR A 98 -2.38 3.20 -2.52
N LYS A 99 -3.06 4.35 -2.42
CA LYS A 99 -4.16 4.71 -3.34
C LYS A 99 -3.72 5.69 -4.43
N ASN A 100 -2.43 5.97 -4.54
CA ASN A 100 -1.85 6.83 -5.56
C ASN A 100 -0.75 6.12 -6.38
N PRO A 101 -1.04 4.98 -7.04
CA PRO A 101 -0.03 4.21 -7.77
C PRO A 101 0.57 4.94 -8.97
N ALA A 102 -0.05 6.03 -9.45
CA ALA A 102 0.58 6.92 -10.43
C ALA A 102 1.94 7.45 -9.94
N ARG A 103 2.09 7.66 -8.62
CA ARG A 103 3.34 8.12 -8.00
C ARG A 103 4.49 7.11 -8.13
N TYR A 104 4.20 5.83 -8.35
CA TYR A 104 5.25 4.85 -8.62
C TYR A 104 6.00 5.15 -9.90
N HIS A 105 5.32 5.63 -10.95
CA HIS A 105 5.95 5.94 -12.24
C HIS A 105 6.99 7.07 -12.13
N GLU A 106 6.79 7.99 -11.20
CA GLU A 106 7.73 9.09 -10.94
C GLU A 106 8.99 8.64 -10.17
N LEU A 107 8.91 7.49 -9.48
CA LEU A 107 9.89 7.09 -8.47
C LEU A 107 10.44 5.67 -8.69
N VAL A 108 10.01 4.97 -9.75
CA VAL A 108 10.33 3.56 -9.99
C VAL A 108 11.84 3.31 -10.02
N ASP A 109 12.61 4.23 -10.62
CA ASP A 109 14.06 4.15 -10.71
C ASP A 109 14.77 4.27 -9.35
N ARG A 110 14.06 4.74 -8.32
CA ARG A 110 14.57 4.85 -6.95
C ARG A 110 14.28 3.58 -6.16
N LEU A 111 13.30 2.77 -6.54
CA LEU A 111 12.84 1.65 -5.72
C LEU A 111 13.74 0.42 -5.89
N PRO A 112 14.16 -0.24 -4.80
CA PRO A 112 14.94 -1.47 -4.89
C PRO A 112 14.04 -2.68 -5.20
N ALA A 113 14.65 -3.73 -5.76
CA ALA A 113 13.93 -4.91 -6.24
C ALA A 113 13.20 -5.72 -5.15
N ASN A 114 13.55 -5.52 -3.86
CA ASN A 114 12.89 -6.14 -2.72
C ASN A 114 11.59 -5.44 -2.28
N VAL A 115 11.04 -4.55 -3.11
CA VAL A 115 9.74 -3.90 -2.88
C VAL A 115 8.65 -4.52 -3.75
N VAL A 116 7.57 -4.94 -3.10
CA VAL A 116 6.29 -5.25 -3.73
C VAL A 116 5.46 -3.97 -3.80
N LEU A 117 5.07 -3.56 -5.00
CA LEU A 117 4.26 -2.35 -5.22
C LEU A 117 2.79 -2.72 -5.28
N GLY A 118 2.01 -2.16 -4.36
CA GLY A 118 0.62 -2.48 -4.16
C GLY A 118 -0.29 -1.28 -4.42
N SER A 119 -1.48 -1.52 -4.98
CA SER A 119 -2.56 -0.54 -4.93
C SER A 119 -3.78 -1.11 -4.20
N THR A 120 -4.40 -0.29 -3.36
CA THR A 120 -5.76 -0.57 -2.89
C THR A 120 -6.77 -0.18 -3.97
N VAL A 121 -7.73 -1.05 -4.26
CA VAL A 121 -8.83 -0.86 -5.22
C VAL A 121 -10.09 -1.48 -4.60
N GLU A 122 -10.94 -0.65 -4.00
CA GLU A 122 -12.11 -1.10 -3.23
C GLU A 122 -13.29 -1.56 -4.08
N THR A 123 -13.33 -1.07 -5.32
CA THR A 123 -14.40 -1.21 -6.31
C THR A 123 -13.84 -0.87 -7.68
N ASP A 124 -14.51 -1.27 -8.76
CA ASP A 124 -14.28 -0.78 -10.11
C ASP A 124 -15.26 0.32 -10.54
N LEU A 125 -16.05 0.85 -9.60
CA LEU A 125 -17.02 1.92 -9.82
C LEU A 125 -16.52 3.23 -9.20
N ASP A 126 -16.05 4.15 -10.04
CA ASP A 126 -15.45 5.41 -9.59
C ASP A 126 -16.40 6.27 -8.73
N HIS A 127 -17.68 6.32 -9.11
CA HIS A 127 -18.69 7.09 -8.38
C HIS A 127 -18.86 6.58 -6.93
N VAL A 128 -18.81 5.26 -6.71
CA VAL A 128 -18.90 4.67 -5.37
C VAL A 128 -17.69 5.09 -4.52
N ALA A 129 -16.49 5.07 -5.09
CA ALA A 129 -15.28 5.46 -4.36
C ALA A 129 -15.23 6.97 -4.05
N ALA A 130 -15.72 7.81 -4.97
CA ALA A 130 -15.73 9.27 -4.83
C ALA A 130 -16.66 9.76 -3.70
N GLU A 131 -17.73 9.02 -3.39
CA GLU A 131 -18.60 9.33 -2.25
C GLU A 131 -17.92 9.11 -0.89
N LEU A 132 -16.89 8.26 -0.85
CA LEU A 132 -16.29 7.77 0.38
C LEU A 132 -14.85 8.24 0.60
N SER A 133 -14.17 8.75 -0.42
CA SER A 133 -12.78 9.21 -0.32
C SER A 133 -12.42 10.29 -1.34
N GLN A 134 -11.34 11.02 -1.05
CA GLN A 134 -10.67 11.94 -1.97
C GLN A 134 -9.45 11.29 -2.65
N ALA A 135 -9.39 9.96 -2.68
CA ALA A 135 -8.34 9.25 -3.39
C ALA A 135 -8.54 9.32 -4.92
N PRO A 136 -7.47 9.14 -5.71
CA PRO A 136 -7.61 8.90 -7.14
C PRO A 136 -8.65 7.83 -7.45
N ALA A 137 -9.37 8.01 -8.57
CA ALA A 137 -10.41 7.09 -9.00
C ALA A 137 -9.87 5.64 -9.12
N PRO A 138 -10.61 4.61 -8.68
CA PRO A 138 -10.21 3.22 -8.85
C PRO A 138 -9.81 2.86 -10.29
N SER A 139 -10.51 3.36 -11.30
CA SER A 139 -10.15 3.17 -12.71
C SER A 139 -8.74 3.69 -13.02
N ALA A 140 -8.40 4.90 -12.56
CA ALA A 140 -7.08 5.49 -12.72
C ALA A 140 -6.00 4.72 -11.95
N ARG A 141 -6.34 4.18 -10.77
CA ARG A 141 -5.44 3.33 -9.98
C ARG A 141 -5.11 2.02 -10.70
N LEU A 142 -6.15 1.34 -11.20
CA LEU A 142 -6.00 0.11 -11.98
C LEU A 142 -5.18 0.37 -13.26
N GLU A 143 -5.46 1.47 -13.97
CA GLU A 143 -4.72 1.84 -15.17
C GLU A 143 -3.23 2.09 -14.86
N ALA A 144 -2.95 2.86 -13.81
CA ALA A 144 -1.57 3.12 -13.37
C ALA A 144 -0.84 1.82 -13.00
N MET A 145 -1.50 0.85 -12.37
CA MET A 145 -0.92 -0.45 -12.05
C MET A 145 -0.74 -1.34 -13.29
N ARG A 146 -1.68 -1.28 -14.23
CA ARG A 146 -1.64 -2.03 -15.51
C ARG A 146 -0.45 -1.66 -16.35
N VAL A 147 -0.18 -0.36 -16.51
CA VAL A 147 0.94 0.13 -17.33
C VAL A 147 2.28 0.19 -16.58
N LEU A 148 2.27 -0.04 -15.26
CA LEU A 148 3.49 -0.08 -14.45
C LEU A 148 4.35 -1.30 -14.79
N LYS A 149 5.56 -1.03 -15.27
CA LYS A 149 6.59 -2.04 -15.51
C LYS A 149 7.32 -2.36 -14.21
N TRP A 150 6.71 -3.21 -13.39
CA TRP A 150 7.30 -3.72 -12.16
C TRP A 150 6.96 -5.20 -11.97
N PRO A 151 7.93 -6.08 -11.64
CA PRO A 151 7.70 -7.52 -11.62
C PRO A 151 6.85 -7.99 -10.43
N ALA A 152 6.88 -7.27 -9.31
CA ALA A 152 6.18 -7.66 -8.08
C ALA A 152 5.04 -6.69 -7.76
N LYS A 153 3.92 -6.84 -8.46
CA LYS A 153 2.69 -6.03 -8.26
C LYS A 153 1.71 -6.72 -7.33
N PHE A 154 0.99 -5.95 -6.51
CA PHE A 154 -0.02 -6.45 -5.59
C PHE A 154 -1.30 -5.61 -5.68
N ILE A 155 -2.46 -6.23 -5.51
CA ILE A 155 -3.74 -5.51 -5.43
C ILE A 155 -4.45 -5.92 -4.14
N SER A 156 -4.89 -4.93 -3.38
CA SER A 156 -5.75 -5.12 -2.20
C SER A 156 -7.16 -4.60 -2.53
N VAL A 157 -8.16 -5.44 -2.32
CA VAL A 157 -9.58 -5.08 -2.42
C VAL A 157 -10.14 -4.93 -1.01
N GLU A 158 -9.97 -3.73 -0.45
CA GLU A 158 -10.35 -3.45 0.93
C GLU A 158 -10.65 -1.95 1.20
N PRO A 159 -11.78 -1.62 1.85
CA PRO A 159 -12.92 -2.52 2.05
C PRO A 159 -13.49 -2.96 0.69
N VAL A 160 -14.13 -4.14 0.65
CA VAL A 160 -14.90 -4.52 -0.53
C VAL A 160 -16.15 -3.65 -0.57
N LEU A 161 -16.25 -2.76 -1.55
CA LEU A 161 -17.41 -1.90 -1.77
C LEU A 161 -18.31 -2.48 -2.86
N ARG A 162 -19.42 -1.82 -3.19
CA ARG A 162 -20.23 -2.17 -4.36
C ARG A 162 -19.37 -2.06 -5.62
N PHE A 163 -19.33 -3.13 -6.42
CA PHE A 163 -18.64 -3.21 -7.71
C PHE A 163 -19.64 -3.66 -8.80
N SER A 164 -19.20 -3.68 -10.06
CA SER A 164 -20.02 -4.06 -11.24
C SER A 164 -20.52 -5.51 -11.19
N SER A 165 -19.65 -6.47 -11.51
CA SER A 165 -19.82 -7.92 -11.35
C SER A 165 -18.49 -8.53 -10.88
N PRO A 166 -18.51 -9.72 -10.25
CA PRO A 166 -17.27 -10.39 -9.84
C PRO A 166 -16.32 -10.63 -11.01
N GLU A 167 -16.85 -11.01 -12.17
CA GLU A 167 -16.08 -11.33 -13.37
C GLU A 167 -15.43 -10.09 -13.98
N GLU A 168 -16.19 -8.99 -14.12
CA GLU A 168 -15.68 -7.75 -14.69
C GLU A 168 -14.60 -7.14 -13.78
N PHE A 169 -14.86 -7.09 -12.48
CA PHE A 169 -13.91 -6.53 -11.53
C PHE A 169 -12.63 -7.39 -11.44
N ALA A 170 -12.78 -8.72 -11.36
CA ALA A 170 -11.63 -9.63 -11.38
C ALA A 170 -10.81 -9.48 -12.68
N SER A 171 -11.46 -9.36 -13.84
CA SER A 171 -10.77 -9.15 -15.11
C SER A 171 -9.95 -7.85 -15.10
N LYS A 172 -10.49 -6.75 -14.57
CA LYS A 172 -9.75 -5.48 -14.44
C LYS A 172 -8.53 -5.62 -13.52
N ILE A 173 -8.69 -6.30 -12.38
CA ILE A 173 -7.58 -6.58 -11.44
C ILE A 173 -6.51 -7.45 -12.11
N LEU A 174 -6.89 -8.54 -12.78
CA LEU A 174 -5.97 -9.46 -13.44
C LEU A 174 -5.21 -8.81 -14.59
N SER A 175 -5.80 -7.83 -15.27
CA SER A 175 -5.10 -7.03 -16.29
C SER A 175 -3.89 -6.27 -15.72
N CYS A 176 -3.85 -6.03 -14.41
CA CYS A 176 -2.70 -5.44 -13.74
C CYS A 176 -1.55 -6.43 -13.53
N GLU A 177 -1.70 -7.71 -13.87
CA GLU A 177 -0.73 -8.78 -13.66
C GLU A 177 -0.15 -8.82 -12.22
N PRO A 178 -0.99 -8.79 -11.18
CA PRO A 178 -0.49 -8.86 -9.81
C PRO A 178 0.04 -10.27 -9.50
N ILE A 179 1.12 -10.35 -8.72
CA ILE A 179 1.62 -11.63 -8.19
C ILE A 179 0.73 -12.20 -7.08
N ALA A 180 -0.09 -11.35 -6.45
CA ALA A 180 -1.07 -11.73 -5.46
C ALA A 180 -2.18 -10.67 -5.34
N VAL A 181 -3.36 -11.12 -4.93
CA VAL A 181 -4.52 -10.27 -4.63
C VAL A 181 -5.04 -10.63 -3.23
N ALA A 182 -5.35 -9.64 -2.41
CA ALA A 182 -6.01 -9.83 -1.12
C ALA A 182 -7.41 -9.21 -1.16
N VAL A 183 -8.41 -9.91 -0.62
CA VAL A 183 -9.83 -9.50 -0.66
C VAL A 183 -10.45 -9.68 0.72
N GLY A 184 -11.06 -8.62 1.27
CA GLY A 184 -11.98 -8.67 2.43
C GLY A 184 -11.50 -9.48 3.64
N TYR A 185 -10.44 -9.02 4.29
CA TYR A 185 -9.80 -9.65 5.46
C TYR A 185 -10.16 -8.96 6.79
#